data_AF-A0A2V7WPQ6-F1
#
_entry.id   AF-A0A2V7WPQ6-F1
#
_cell.length_a   1.000
_cell.length_b   1.000
_cell.length_c   1.000
_cell.angle_alpha   90.00
_cell.angle_beta   90.00
_cell.angle_gamma   90.00
#
_symmetry.space_group_name_H-M   'P 1'
#
loop_
_entity.id
_entity.type
_entity.pdbx_description
1 polymer ?
#
loop_
_entity_poly.entity_id
_entity_poly.type
_entity_poly.pdbx_seq_one_letter_code
_entity_poly.pdbx_strand_id
1 'polypeptide(L)'
;MPAERARPVLFFLIGAAVLIALGAFWLPRWWENREGPRAEAIAGADSRILPGSLAEARKRIDPGMTGARVTDAIGKPSFSVRTQGVSAHDIWTYYFTDGTLTINLTDGYVARVATEFGPPRPGRPRRP
;
A
#
# COMPACT_ATOMS: atom_id res chain seq x y z
N MET A 1 11.06 -57.88 -13.15
CA MET A 1 11.02 -57.14 -11.87
C MET A 1 12.42 -56.55 -11.63
N PRO A 2 12.60 -55.34 -11.05
CA PRO A 2 11.62 -54.54 -10.33
C PRO A 2 11.49 -53.08 -10.80
N ALA A 3 10.24 -52.62 -10.85
CA ALA A 3 9.83 -51.24 -10.99
C ALA A 3 9.93 -50.50 -9.63
N GLU A 4 11.11 -50.49 -9.01
CA GLU A 4 11.28 -49.99 -7.62
C GLU A 4 11.97 -48.63 -7.49
N ARG A 5 12.52 -48.04 -8.57
CA ARG A 5 13.21 -46.73 -8.49
C ARG A 5 12.33 -45.50 -8.71
N ALA A 6 11.10 -45.65 -9.20
CA ALA A 6 10.23 -44.51 -9.53
C ALA A 6 9.51 -43.90 -8.31
N ARG A 7 9.31 -44.69 -7.25
CA ARG A 7 8.59 -44.28 -6.03
C ARG A 7 9.29 -43.16 -5.24
N PRO A 8 10.60 -43.21 -4.94
CA PRO A 8 11.25 -42.17 -4.12
C PRO A 8 11.25 -40.79 -4.80
N VAL A 9 11.38 -40.73 -6.13
CA VAL A 9 11.34 -39.48 -6.90
C VAL A 9 9.95 -38.84 -6.85
N LEU A 10 8.90 -39.65 -6.95
CA LEU A 10 7.52 -39.16 -6.86
C LEU A 10 7.22 -38.58 -5.47
N PHE A 11 7.66 -39.23 -4.39
CA PHE A 11 7.50 -38.69 -3.04
C PHE A 11 8.31 -37.40 -2.83
N PHE A 12 9.50 -37.29 -3.42
CA PHE A 12 10.28 -36.05 -3.40
C PHE A 12 9.58 -34.91 -4.14
N LEU A 13 9.01 -35.18 -5.32
CA LEU A 13 8.28 -34.18 -6.11
C LEU A 13 7.01 -33.72 -5.39
N ILE A 14 6.26 -34.63 -4.77
CA ILE A 14 5.08 -34.28 -3.96
C ILE A 14 5.49 -33.47 -2.73
N GLY A 15 6.56 -33.88 -2.02
CA GLY A 15 7.09 -33.15 -0.88
C GLY A 15 7.54 -31.73 -1.25
N ALA A 16 8.26 -31.58 -2.37
CA ALA A 16 8.66 -30.29 -2.89
C ALA A 16 7.46 -29.41 -3.29
N ALA A 17 6.44 -29.99 -3.93
CA ALA A 17 5.23 -29.27 -4.30
C ALA A 17 4.46 -28.75 -3.08
N VAL A 18 4.36 -29.54 -2.00
CA VAL A 18 3.74 -29.12 -0.74
C VAL A 18 4.52 -28.00 -0.07
N LEU A 19 5.86 -28.09 -0.06
CA LEU A 19 6.72 -27.02 0.48
C LEU A 19 6.60 -25.72 -0.31
N ILE A 20 6.51 -25.78 -1.64
CA ILE A 20 6.30 -24.60 -2.49
C ILE A 20 4.91 -24.00 -2.23
N ALA A 21 3.87 -24.82 -2.10
CA ALA A 21 2.51 -24.34 -1.80
C ALA A 21 2.42 -23.69 -0.40
N LEU A 22 3.05 -24.29 0.60
CA LEU A 22 3.16 -23.70 1.95
C LEU A 22 3.95 -22.39 1.94
N GLY A 23 5.06 -22.36 1.20
CA GLY A 23 5.86 -21.15 0.99
C GLY A 23 5.03 -20.04 0.34
N ALA A 24 4.37 -20.32 -0.77
CA ALA A 24 3.54 -19.34 -1.48
C ALA A 24 2.39 -18.78 -0.64
N PHE A 25 1.88 -19.54 0.34
CA PHE A 25 0.86 -19.07 1.28
C PHE A 25 1.42 -18.15 2.38
N TRP A 26 2.68 -18.34 2.79
CA TRP A 26 3.31 -17.59 3.89
C TRP A 26 4.18 -16.41 3.42
N LEU A 27 4.76 -16.50 2.22
CA LEU A 27 5.64 -15.48 1.64
C LEU A 27 4.99 -14.09 1.54
N PRO A 28 3.72 -13.94 1.08
CA PRO A 28 3.10 -12.62 0.96
C PRO A 28 2.97 -11.92 2.32
N ARG A 29 2.46 -12.64 3.34
CA ARG A 29 2.25 -12.08 4.69
C ARG A 29 3.55 -11.74 5.41
N TRP A 30 4.59 -12.55 5.25
CA TRP A 30 5.87 -12.29 5.90
C TRP A 30 6.62 -11.14 5.24
N TRP A 31 6.48 -10.99 3.92
CA TRP A 31 7.08 -9.88 3.18
C TRP A 31 6.41 -8.54 3.52
N GLU A 32 5.08 -8.50 3.58
CA GLU A 32 4.30 -7.33 4.02
C GLU A 32 4.70 -6.85 5.44
N ASN A 33 4.87 -7.79 6.37
CA ASN A 33 5.29 -7.48 7.75
C ASN A 33 6.72 -6.93 7.86
N ARG A 34 7.60 -7.22 6.89
CA ARG A 34 8.98 -6.69 6.88
C ARG A 34 9.07 -5.29 6.29
N GLU A 35 8.17 -4.93 5.38
CA GLU A 35 8.19 -3.64 4.71
C GLU A 35 7.53 -2.54 5.55
N GLY A 36 6.55 -2.88 6.38
CA GLY A 36 5.89 -1.96 7.31
C GLY A 36 6.86 -1.11 8.15
N PRO A 37 7.79 -1.71 8.92
CA PRO A 37 8.72 -0.96 9.76
C PRO A 37 9.64 -0.01 8.98
N ARG A 38 9.99 -0.35 7.74
CA ARG A 38 10.82 0.50 6.87
C ARG A 38 10.00 1.66 6.30
N ALA A 39 8.78 1.39 5.87
CA ALA A 39 7.88 2.41 5.37
C ALA A 39 7.50 3.41 6.47
N GLU A 40 7.34 2.99 7.73
CA GLU A 40 7.03 3.87 8.88
C GLU A 40 8.20 4.80 9.18
N ALA A 41 9.44 4.27 9.17
CA ALA A 41 10.64 5.07 9.35
C ALA A 41 10.82 6.15 8.28
N ILE A 42 10.29 5.91 7.06
CA ILE A 42 10.45 6.81 5.93
C ILE A 42 9.33 7.85 5.84
N ALA A 43 8.10 7.45 6.13
CA ALA A 43 6.92 8.31 6.10
C ALA A 43 6.96 9.38 7.23
N GLY A 44 7.76 9.13 8.27
CA GLY A 44 7.90 9.95 9.47
C GLY A 44 7.22 9.25 10.65
N ALA A 45 7.84 9.29 11.83
CA ALA A 45 7.49 8.47 13.00
C ALA A 45 6.02 8.58 13.49
N ASP A 46 5.29 9.61 13.06
CA ASP A 46 3.88 9.84 13.42
C ASP A 46 2.88 9.55 12.28
N SER A 47 3.36 9.15 11.09
CA SER A 47 2.51 8.93 9.93
C SER A 47 2.05 7.48 9.83
N ARG A 48 0.72 7.29 9.85
CA ARG A 48 0.10 5.96 9.83
C ARG A 48 0.24 5.31 8.46
N ILE A 49 0.77 4.10 8.37
CA ILE A 49 0.61 3.25 7.18
C ILE A 49 -0.78 2.64 7.18
N LEU A 50 -1.46 2.71 6.04
CA LEU A 50 -2.76 2.08 5.86
C LEU A 50 -2.60 0.62 5.41
N PRO A 51 -3.45 -0.28 5.91
CA PRO A 51 -3.49 -1.65 5.40
C PRO A 51 -4.10 -1.70 4.00
N GLY A 52 -3.73 -2.73 3.23
CA GLY A 52 -4.19 -2.93 1.85
C GLY A 52 -3.20 -2.44 0.80
N SER A 53 -3.65 -2.36 -0.46
CA SER A 53 -2.81 -1.94 -1.58
C SER A 53 -3.19 -0.56 -2.12
N LEU A 54 -2.19 0.19 -2.58
CA LEU A 54 -2.37 1.45 -3.30
C LEU A 54 -3.33 1.29 -4.49
N ALA A 55 -3.18 0.19 -5.24
CA ALA A 55 -3.99 -0.08 -6.42
C ALA A 55 -5.48 -0.26 -6.09
N GLU A 56 -5.80 -0.97 -5.00
CA GLU A 56 -7.18 -1.12 -4.55
C GLU A 56 -7.75 0.18 -4.01
N ALA A 57 -6.97 0.92 -3.22
CA ALA A 57 -7.39 2.22 -2.70
C ALA A 57 -7.70 3.18 -3.86
N ARG A 58 -6.81 3.27 -4.86
CA ARG A 58 -6.97 4.16 -6.02
C ARG A 58 -8.26 3.88 -6.81
N LYS A 59 -8.67 2.62 -6.95
CA LYS A 59 -9.91 2.24 -7.66
C LYS A 59 -11.18 2.72 -6.98
N ARG A 60 -11.13 3.02 -5.68
CA ARG A 60 -12.28 3.48 -4.89
C ARG A 60 -12.43 5.00 -4.90
N ILE A 61 -11.49 5.72 -5.52
CA ILE A 61 -11.44 7.19 -5.49
C ILE A 61 -11.61 7.73 -6.91
N ASP A 62 -12.62 8.57 -7.07
CA ASP A 62 -12.90 9.28 -8.31
C ASP A 62 -12.78 10.79 -8.14
N PRO A 63 -12.36 11.53 -9.18
CA PRO A 63 -12.48 12.99 -9.20
C PRO A 63 -13.93 13.43 -8.94
N GLY A 64 -14.10 14.51 -8.17
CA GLY A 64 -15.41 15.02 -7.75
C GLY A 64 -16.02 14.32 -6.54
N MET A 65 -15.39 13.25 -6.01
CA MET A 65 -15.81 12.65 -4.75
C MET A 65 -15.61 13.62 -3.58
N THR A 66 -16.48 13.59 -2.56
CA THR A 66 -16.28 14.41 -1.35
C THR A 66 -15.21 13.82 -0.46
N GLY A 67 -14.49 14.66 0.29
CA GLY A 67 -13.50 14.20 1.27
C GLY A 67 -14.08 13.20 2.30
N ALA A 68 -15.33 13.38 2.71
CA ALA A 68 -16.02 12.44 3.60
C ALA A 68 -16.16 11.04 2.97
N ARG A 69 -16.60 10.96 1.70
CA ARG A 69 -16.69 9.68 0.98
C ARG A 69 -15.32 9.03 0.79
N VAL A 70 -14.28 9.83 0.55
CA VAL A 70 -12.90 9.32 0.51
C VAL A 70 -12.54 8.70 1.86
N THR A 71 -12.79 9.38 2.98
CA THR A 71 -12.47 8.84 4.30
C THR A 71 -13.29 7.60 4.66
N ASP A 72 -14.52 7.49 4.18
CA ASP A 72 -15.34 6.29 4.38
C ASP A 72 -14.83 5.11 3.54
N ALA A 73 -14.35 5.37 2.33
CA ALA A 73 -13.94 4.34 1.38
C ALA A 73 -12.55 3.74 1.68
N ILE A 74 -11.61 4.57 2.14
CA ILE A 74 -10.21 4.17 2.34
C ILE A 74 -9.64 4.54 3.71
N GLY A 75 -10.40 5.24 4.56
CA GLY A 75 -9.95 5.66 5.89
C GLY A 75 -9.36 7.08 5.93
N LYS A 76 -8.90 7.47 7.12
CA LYS A 76 -8.28 8.78 7.36
C LYS A 76 -6.90 8.87 6.70
N PRO A 77 -6.51 10.05 6.17
CA PRO A 77 -5.19 10.23 5.57
C PRO A 77 -4.08 10.05 6.61
N SER A 78 -2.94 9.53 6.16
CA SER A 78 -1.71 9.42 6.96
C SER A 78 -1.16 10.79 7.32
N PHE A 79 -1.30 11.75 6.40
CA PHE A 79 -0.87 13.13 6.55
C PHE A 79 -1.81 14.06 5.78
N SER A 80 -2.10 15.24 6.32
CA SER A 80 -2.96 16.22 5.67
C SER A 80 -2.45 17.63 5.89
N VAL A 81 -2.44 18.42 4.82
CA VAL A 81 -2.17 19.86 4.87
C VAL A 81 -3.38 20.59 4.32
N ARG A 82 -3.91 21.53 5.09
CA ARG A 82 -4.97 22.44 4.68
C ARG A 82 -4.39 23.82 4.45
N THR A 83 -4.71 24.43 3.33
CA THR A 83 -4.46 25.85 3.05
C THR A 83 -5.79 26.56 2.81
N GLN A 84 -5.90 27.77 3.37
CA GLN A 84 -7.09 28.61 3.22
C GLN A 84 -6.72 29.89 2.47
N GLY A 85 -7.61 30.31 1.56
CA GLY A 85 -7.50 31.51 0.74
C GLY A 85 -8.86 31.83 0.10
N VAL A 86 -8.87 32.16 -1.20
CA VAL A 86 -10.13 32.35 -1.96
C VAL A 86 -10.95 31.04 -2.04
N SER A 87 -10.27 29.90 -1.99
CA SER A 87 -10.82 28.54 -1.92
C SER A 87 -10.07 27.74 -0.86
N ALA A 88 -10.72 26.71 -0.32
CA ALA A 88 -10.08 25.78 0.61
C ALA A 88 -9.38 24.68 -0.17
N HIS A 89 -8.07 24.53 0.00
CA HIS A 89 -7.32 23.44 -0.62
C HIS A 89 -6.77 22.50 0.45
N ASP A 90 -7.05 21.22 0.29
CA ASP A 90 -6.51 20.19 1.17
C ASP A 90 -5.63 19.25 0.34
N ILE A 91 -4.47 18.89 0.87
CA ILE A 91 -3.59 17.85 0.32
C ILE A 91 -3.58 16.72 1.34
N TRP A 92 -4.12 15.58 0.94
CA TRP A 92 -4.18 14.37 1.74
C TRP A 92 -3.21 13.34 1.18
N THR A 93 -2.32 12.86 2.02
CA THR A 93 -1.33 11.83 1.66
C THR A 93 -1.64 10.57 2.44
N TYR A 94 -1.69 9.45 1.73
CA TYR A 94 -1.88 8.11 2.27
C TYR A 94 -0.65 7.29 1.94
N TYR A 95 -0.07 6.68 2.97
CA TYR A 95 1.04 5.76 2.83
C TYR A 95 0.55 4.33 2.90
N PHE A 96 0.88 3.55 1.88
CA PHE A 96 0.73 2.10 1.81
C PHE A 96 2.12 1.48 1.77
N THR A 97 2.22 0.18 2.04
CA THR A 97 3.49 -0.54 1.94
C THR A 97 4.02 -0.56 0.50
N ASP A 98 3.11 -0.63 -0.48
CA ASP A 98 3.41 -0.71 -1.91
C ASP A 98 3.44 0.64 -2.64
N GLY A 99 3.14 1.76 -1.95
CA GLY A 99 2.99 3.04 -2.62
C GLY A 99 2.49 4.20 -1.78
N THR A 100 2.42 5.37 -2.41
CA THR A 100 1.82 6.58 -1.85
C THR A 100 0.68 7.05 -2.74
N LEU A 101 -0.46 7.39 -2.11
CA LEU A 101 -1.60 8.02 -2.77
C LEU A 101 -1.72 9.46 -2.26
N THR A 102 -1.69 10.42 -3.17
CA THR A 102 -1.89 11.84 -2.86
C THR A 102 -3.18 12.32 -3.50
N ILE A 103 -4.06 12.87 -2.68
CA ILE A 103 -5.36 13.41 -3.07
C ILE A 103 -5.35 14.91 -2.79
N ASN A 104 -5.58 15.71 -3.82
CA ASN A 104 -5.81 17.14 -3.66
C ASN A 104 -7.30 17.39 -3.68
N LEU A 105 -7.81 18.06 -2.65
CA LEU A 105 -9.18 18.52 -2.58
C LEU A 105 -9.23 20.03 -2.78
N THR A 106 -10.28 20.49 -3.45
CA THR A 106 -10.66 21.89 -3.55
C THR A 106 -12.10 22.01 -3.07
N ASP A 107 -12.31 22.85 -2.08
CA ASP A 107 -13.62 23.09 -1.43
C ASP A 107 -14.30 21.79 -0.96
N GLY A 108 -13.48 20.84 -0.50
CA GLY A 108 -13.94 19.55 0.03
C GLY A 108 -14.19 18.46 -1.02
N TYR A 109 -13.94 18.73 -2.30
CA TYR A 109 -14.08 17.77 -3.41
C TYR A 109 -12.73 17.37 -3.99
N VAL A 110 -12.58 16.11 -4.36
CA VAL A 110 -11.37 15.58 -5.01
C VAL A 110 -11.18 16.28 -6.35
N ALA A 111 -10.15 17.12 -6.43
CA ALA A 111 -9.75 17.80 -7.65
C ALA A 111 -8.70 16.99 -8.43
N ARG A 112 -7.78 16.32 -7.72
CA ARG A 112 -6.71 15.53 -8.33
C ARG A 112 -6.34 14.33 -7.48
N VAL A 113 -6.00 13.24 -8.16
CA VAL A 113 -5.45 12.03 -7.54
C VAL A 113 -4.13 11.70 -8.22
N ALA A 114 -3.09 11.47 -7.43
CA ALA A 114 -1.77 11.05 -7.89
C ALA A 114 -1.33 9.80 -7.12
N THR A 115 -0.65 8.89 -7.82
CA THR A 115 -0.15 7.63 -7.27
C THR A 115 1.33 7.51 -7.57
N GLU A 116 2.12 7.14 -6.57
CA GLU A 116 3.52 6.77 -6.74
C GLU A 116 3.71 5.34 -6.20
N PHE A 117 4.13 4.43 -7.08
CA PHE A 117 4.39 3.04 -6.72
C PHE A 117 5.80 2.86 -6.18
N GLY A 118 5.95 1.93 -5.25
CA GLY A 118 7.17 1.68 -4.51
C GLY A 118 7.09 2.22 -3.08
N PRO A 119 8.01 1.80 -2.19
CA PRO A 119 7.95 2.19 -0.80
C PRO A 119 7.90 3.72 -0.67
N PRO A 120 7.15 4.27 0.30
CA PRO A 120 7.12 5.71 0.56
C PRO A 120 8.54 6.24 0.61
N ARG A 121 8.80 7.37 -0.05
CA ARG A 121 10.13 8.00 -0.02
C ARG A 121 10.13 9.10 1.03
N PRO A 122 11.26 9.31 1.73
CA PRO A 122 11.33 10.41 2.67
C PRO A 122 11.22 11.67 1.82
N GLY A 123 10.23 12.52 2.13
CA GLY A 123 10.12 13.81 1.48
C GLY A 123 11.46 14.51 1.63
N ARG A 124 12.15 14.79 0.52
CA ARG A 124 13.38 15.60 0.59
C ARG A 124 12.99 16.90 1.27
N PRO A 125 13.67 17.30 2.37
CA PRO A 125 13.43 18.62 2.94
C PRO A 125 13.64 19.64 1.82
N ARG A 126 12.60 20.41 1.50
CA ARG A 126 12.77 21.59 0.65
C ARG A 126 13.76 22.47 1.40
N ARG A 127 14.95 22.68 0.83
CA ARG A 127 15.89 23.65 1.35
C ARG A 127 15.17 25.01 1.43
N PRO A 128 15.37 25.77 2.52
CA PRO A 128 14.80 27.09 2.68
C PRO A 128 15.25 28.03 1.56
#